data_AF-A0A6B1FD22-F1
#
_entry.id   AF-A0A6B1FD22-F1
#
_cell.length_a   1.000
_cell.length_b   1.000
_cell.length_c   1.000
_cell.angle_alpha   90.00
_cell.angle_beta   90.00
_cell.angle_gamma   90.00
#
_symmetry.space_group_name_H-M   'P 1'
#
loop_
_entity.id
_entity.type
_entity.pdbx_description
1 polymer ?
#
loop_
_entity_poly.entity_id
_entity_poly.type
_entity_poly.pdbx_seq_one_letter_code
_entity_poly.pdbx_strand_id
1 'polypeptide(L)'
;MWDVVTGQLITTLEGHSGGISSLMFSPDGSTLASGSWDHTVLLWNMLLYITPQPSVLDFDGDSAVGFADFLLFVSQFGVSEDDEGYEAQFDLDGDGTIGFGDFLIFANAFGKAVSSN
;
A
#
# COMPACT_ATOMS: atom_id res chain seq x y z
N MET A 1 6.52 2.71 -12.16
CA MET A 1 5.34 1.88 -11.87
C MET A 1 4.10 2.62 -12.33
N TRP A 2 3.20 1.92 -13.01
CA TRP A 2 2.00 2.48 -13.61
C TRP A 2 0.79 1.69 -13.13
N ASP A 3 -0.31 2.39 -12.91
CA ASP A 3 -1.62 1.77 -12.74
C ASP A 3 -2.12 1.32 -14.13
N VAL A 4 -2.45 0.04 -14.26
CA VAL A 4 -2.86 -0.55 -15.54
C VAL A 4 -4.30 -0.18 -15.90
N VAL A 5 -5.15 0.09 -14.90
CA VAL A 5 -6.56 0.44 -15.07
C VAL A 5 -6.70 1.92 -15.44
N THR A 6 -6.02 2.80 -14.71
CA THR A 6 -6.12 4.25 -14.90
C THR A 6 -5.07 4.81 -15.85
N GLY A 7 -3.99 4.06 -16.11
CA GLY A 7 -2.86 4.51 -16.92
C GLY A 7 -2.02 5.59 -16.24
N GLN A 8 -2.23 5.86 -14.95
CA GLN A 8 -1.50 6.88 -14.22
C GLN A 8 -0.12 6.38 -13.75
N LEU A 9 0.86 7.28 -13.77
CA LEU A 9 2.17 7.01 -13.19
C LEU A 9 2.05 7.01 -11.66
N ILE A 10 2.33 5.87 -11.04
CA ILE A 10 2.33 5.72 -9.58
C ILE A 10 3.64 6.28 -9.01
N THR A 11 4.78 5.83 -9.55
CA THR A 11 6.11 6.25 -9.08
C THR A 11 7.21 5.92 -10.09
N THR A 12 8.34 6.61 -9.99
CA THR A 12 9.57 6.30 -10.73
C THR A 12 10.58 5.69 -9.76
N LEU A 13 11.10 4.51 -10.08
CA LEU A 13 12.13 3.84 -9.29
C LEU A 13 13.51 4.32 -9.76
N GLU A 14 14.06 5.30 -9.05
CA GLU A 14 15.35 5.92 -9.36
C GLU A 14 16.46 5.34 -8.47
N GLY A 15 17.56 4.92 -9.08
CA GLY A 15 18.72 4.41 -8.31
C GLY A 15 19.80 3.79 -9.17
N HIS A 16 19.43 3.14 -10.27
CA HIS A 16 20.42 2.63 -11.21
C HIS A 16 21.11 3.77 -11.97
N SER A 17 22.43 3.63 -12.10
CA SER A 17 23.27 4.54 -12.88
C SER A 17 23.54 4.02 -14.30
N GLY A 18 23.17 2.77 -14.56
CA GLY A 18 23.24 2.10 -15.86
C GLY A 18 21.87 1.72 -16.39
N GLY A 19 21.85 1.22 -17.63
CA GLY A 19 20.64 0.69 -18.24
C GLY A 19 20.14 -0.55 -17.50
N ILE A 20 18.84 -0.57 -17.18
CA ILE A 20 18.19 -1.75 -16.61
C ILE A 20 18.07 -2.81 -17.71
N SER A 21 18.50 -4.03 -17.39
CA SER A 21 18.54 -5.16 -18.33
C SER A 21 17.57 -6.29 -17.96
N SER A 22 17.12 -6.34 -16.72
CA SER A 22 16.18 -7.35 -16.24
C SER A 22 15.29 -6.79 -15.11
N LEU A 23 14.05 -7.27 -15.07
CA LEU A 23 13.06 -6.97 -14.05
C LEU A 23 12.33 -8.27 -13.69
N MET A 24 12.14 -8.53 -12.39
CA MET A 24 11.40 -9.69 -11.92
C MET A 24 10.67 -9.36 -10.62
N PHE A 25 9.38 -9.65 -10.57
CA PHE A 25 8.61 -9.63 -9.32
C PHE A 25 8.82 -10.93 -8.55
N SER A 26 8.80 -10.84 -7.22
CA SER A 26 8.61 -11.99 -6.36
C SER A 26 7.25 -12.63 -6.64
N PRO A 27 7.07 -13.95 -6.41
CA PRO A 27 5.81 -14.63 -6.69
C PRO A 27 4.59 -14.06 -5.95
N ASP A 28 4.82 -13.46 -4.78
CA ASP A 28 3.83 -12.77 -3.95
C ASP A 28 3.62 -11.30 -4.34
N GLY A 29 4.38 -10.77 -5.31
CA GLY A 29 4.28 -9.37 -5.78
C GLY A 29 4.83 -8.31 -4.82
N SER A 30 5.28 -8.69 -3.62
CA SER A 30 5.73 -7.77 -2.57
C SER A 30 7.07 -7.10 -2.89
N THR A 31 7.89 -7.71 -3.74
CA THR A 31 9.25 -7.24 -4.04
C THR A 31 9.50 -7.25 -5.55
N LEU A 32 10.05 -6.15 -6.08
CA LEU A 32 10.57 -6.08 -7.43
C LEU A 32 12.10 -6.10 -7.38
N ALA A 33 12.73 -6.97 -8.16
CA ALA A 33 14.17 -6.97 -8.40
C ALA A 33 14.47 -6.33 -9.76
N SER A 34 15.43 -5.40 -9.79
CA SER A 34 15.96 -4.81 -11.03
C SER A 34 17.46 -5.05 -11.16
N GLY A 35 17.89 -5.59 -12.30
CA GLY A 35 19.29 -5.82 -12.64
C GLY A 35 19.78 -4.83 -13.70
N SER A 36 20.93 -4.21 -13.46
CA SER A 36 21.45 -3.11 -14.29
C SER A 36 22.87 -3.34 -14.78
N TRP A 37 23.23 -2.65 -15.86
CA TRP A 37 24.59 -2.60 -16.40
C TRP A 37 25.58 -1.83 -15.50
N ASP A 38 25.10 -1.19 -14.44
CA ASP A 38 25.95 -0.63 -13.37
C ASP A 38 26.51 -1.70 -12.40
N HIS A 39 26.31 -2.99 -12.72
CA HIS A 39 26.75 -4.13 -11.93
C HIS A 39 26.04 -4.27 -10.58
N THR A 40 24.88 -3.64 -10.40
CA THR A 40 24.07 -3.77 -9.19
C THR A 40 22.72 -4.45 -9.46
N VAL A 41 22.16 -5.03 -8.40
CA VAL A 41 20.76 -5.44 -8.31
C VAL A 41 20.13 -4.62 -7.19
N LEU A 42 19.04 -3.92 -7.51
CA LEU A 42 18.23 -3.22 -6.50
C LEU A 42 16.95 -4.01 -6.22
N LEU A 43 16.60 -4.11 -4.95
CA LEU A 43 15.34 -4.68 -4.48
C LEU A 43 14.44 -3.53 -4.03
N TRP A 44 13.24 -3.51 -4.60
CA TRP A 44 12.21 -2.53 -4.31
C TRP A 44 11.11 -3.23 -3.54
N ASN A 45 10.92 -2.87 -2.28
CA ASN A 45 9.79 -3.34 -1.52
C ASN A 45 8.55 -2.55 -1.96
N MET A 46 7.55 -3.24 -2.51
CA MET A 46 6.31 -2.66 -3.02
C MET A 46 5.29 -2.39 -1.90
N LEU A 47 5.44 -3.03 -0.72
CA LEU A 47 4.54 -2.88 0.44
C LEU A 47 4.55 -1.47 1.07
N LEU A 48 5.48 -0.59 0.69
CA LEU A 48 5.66 0.72 1.32
C LEU A 48 5.15 1.91 0.50
N TYR A 49 4.69 1.71 -0.74
CA TYR A 49 4.54 2.83 -1.69
C TYR A 49 3.13 3.13 -2.17
N ILE A 50 2.14 2.39 -1.71
CA ILE A 50 0.76 2.83 -1.80
C ILE A 50 0.43 3.45 -0.45
N THR A 51 0.87 4.69 -0.19
CA THR A 51 0.10 5.51 0.74
C THR A 51 -1.25 5.69 0.08
N PRO A 52 -2.32 5.09 0.63
CA PRO A 52 -3.64 5.26 0.04
C PRO A 52 -3.97 6.76 0.08
N GLN A 53 -4.73 7.23 -0.89
CA GLN A 53 -5.33 8.57 -0.75
C GLN A 53 -6.05 8.60 0.61
N PRO A 54 -5.84 9.61 1.47
CA PRO A 54 -6.44 9.62 2.82
C PRO A 54 -7.96 9.37 2.80
N SER A 55 -8.63 9.71 1.70
CA SER A 55 -10.06 9.45 1.46
C SER A 55 -10.48 7.98 1.54
N VAL A 56 -9.59 7.01 1.29
CA VAL A 56 -9.98 5.58 1.40
C VAL A 56 -9.84 5.05 2.83
N LEU A 57 -9.31 5.87 3.74
CA LEU A 57 -9.15 5.56 5.16
C LEU A 57 -10.16 6.30 6.04
N ASP A 58 -11.09 7.01 5.40
CA ASP A 58 -12.30 7.60 5.99
C ASP A 58 -13.39 6.52 5.97
N PHE A 59 -13.40 5.69 7.00
CA PHE A 59 -14.29 4.52 7.10
C PHE A 59 -15.69 4.92 7.58
N ASP A 60 -15.84 6.05 8.27
CA ASP A 60 -17.12 6.54 8.76
C ASP A 60 -17.79 7.60 7.84
N GLY A 61 -17.07 8.10 6.85
CA GLY A 61 -17.53 9.03 5.83
C GLY A 61 -17.57 10.48 6.28
N ASP A 62 -16.87 10.85 7.35
CA ASP A 62 -16.88 12.20 7.93
C ASP A 62 -15.91 13.20 7.27
N SER A 63 -15.22 12.76 6.21
CA SER A 63 -14.20 13.52 5.46
C SER A 63 -12.93 13.83 6.27
N ALA A 64 -12.67 13.09 7.35
CA ALA A 64 -11.43 13.11 8.09
C ALA A 64 -10.89 11.68 8.31
N VAL A 65 -9.58 11.57 8.54
CA VAL A 65 -8.98 10.32 9.03
C VAL A 65 -8.60 10.56 10.49
N GLY A 66 -9.43 10.04 11.39
CA GLY A 66 -9.39 10.33 12.81
C GLY A 66 -9.58 9.11 13.71
N PHE A 67 -9.98 9.40 14.96
CA PHE A 67 -10.12 8.37 15.98
C PHE A 67 -11.32 7.44 15.72
N ALA A 68 -12.37 7.94 15.05
CA ALA A 68 -13.51 7.11 14.69
C ALA A 68 -13.12 6.06 13.63
N ASP A 69 -12.38 6.46 12.59
CA ASP A 69 -11.79 5.55 11.61
C ASP A 69 -10.85 4.53 12.27
N PHE A 70 -10.04 5.00 13.22
CA PHE A 70 -9.16 4.12 13.97
C PHE A 70 -9.95 3.05 14.73
N LEU A 71 -11.05 3.43 15.38
CA LEU A 71 -11.90 2.47 16.10
C LEU A 71 -12.55 1.46 15.16
N LEU A 72 -12.98 1.89 13.97
CA LEU A 72 -13.50 0.98 12.95
C LEU A 72 -12.41 0.02 12.46
N PHE A 73 -11.21 0.52 12.17
CA PHE A 73 -10.06 -0.30 11.78
C PHE A 73 -9.72 -1.35 12.84
N VAL A 74 -9.50 -0.95 14.10
CA VAL A 74 -9.08 -1.90 15.14
C VAL A 74 -10.17 -2.91 15.51
N SER A 75 -11.43 -2.64 15.16
CA SER A 75 -12.51 -3.61 15.35
C SER A 75 -12.33 -4.87 14.49
N GLN A 76 -11.57 -4.78 13.40
CA GLN A 76 -11.26 -5.88 12.47
C GLN A 76 -9.83 -6.42 12.64
N PHE A 77 -9.07 -5.93 13.62
CA PHE A 77 -7.67 -6.31 13.78
C PHE A 77 -7.51 -7.78 14.14
N GLY A 78 -6.66 -8.49 13.38
CA GLY A 78 -6.40 -9.92 13.52
C GLY A 78 -7.34 -10.83 12.74
N VAL A 79 -8.25 -10.26 11.93
CA VAL A 79 -9.12 -11.00 11.01
C VAL A 79 -8.37 -11.27 9.69
N SER A 80 -8.57 -12.45 9.09
CA SER A 80 -7.99 -12.83 7.80
C SER A 80 -9.07 -13.19 6.77
N GLU A 81 -8.72 -13.26 5.48
CA GLU A 81 -9.66 -13.55 4.37
C GLU A 81 -10.45 -14.86 4.57
N ASP A 82 -9.87 -15.83 5.29
CA ASP A 82 -10.52 -17.12 5.59
C ASP A 82 -11.51 -17.05 6.77
N ASP A 83 -11.52 -15.95 7.54
CA ASP A 83 -12.37 -15.78 8.72
C ASP A 83 -13.73 -15.17 8.39
N GLU A 84 -14.78 -15.62 9.09
CA GLU A 84 -16.09 -14.98 9.02
C GLU A 84 -16.01 -13.54 9.54
N GLY A 85 -16.44 -12.57 8.71
CA GLY A 85 -16.41 -11.16 9.06
C GLY A 85 -15.21 -10.40 8.49
N TYR A 86 -14.38 -11.03 7.67
CA TYR A 86 -13.37 -10.32 6.89
C TYR A 86 -13.99 -9.22 6.02
N GLU A 87 -13.40 -8.04 6.12
CA GLU A 87 -13.81 -6.86 5.38
C GLU A 87 -12.59 -6.29 4.64
N ALA A 88 -12.51 -6.58 3.34
CA ALA A 88 -11.38 -6.22 2.46
C ALA A 88 -11.04 -4.72 2.44
N GLN A 89 -11.93 -3.85 2.89
CA GLN A 89 -11.68 -2.41 3.00
C GLN A 89 -10.67 -2.04 4.11
N PHE A 90 -10.44 -2.94 5.07
CA PHE A 90 -9.47 -2.77 6.15
C PHE A 90 -8.14 -3.50 5.90
N ASP A 91 -8.07 -4.33 4.86
CA ASP A 91 -6.85 -4.94 4.33
C ASP A 91 -6.23 -3.96 3.33
N LEU A 92 -5.40 -3.07 3.86
CA LEU A 92 -4.85 -1.89 3.19
C LEU A 92 -3.62 -2.22 2.35
N ASP A 93 -2.88 -3.29 2.66
CA ASP A 93 -1.77 -3.77 1.85
C ASP A 93 -2.12 -4.95 0.92
N GLY A 94 -3.31 -5.53 1.08
CA GLY A 94 -3.85 -6.58 0.23
C GLY A 94 -3.22 -7.95 0.47
N ASP A 95 -2.64 -8.18 1.66
CA ASP A 95 -1.96 -9.42 2.00
C ASP A 95 -2.89 -10.55 2.50
N GLY A 96 -4.20 -10.25 2.60
CA GLY A 96 -5.23 -11.18 3.05
C GLY A 96 -5.40 -11.20 4.57
N THR A 97 -4.72 -10.32 5.31
CA THR A 97 -4.83 -10.17 6.76
C THR A 97 -5.03 -8.72 7.15
N ILE A 98 -5.81 -8.48 8.21
CA ILE A 98 -5.98 -7.15 8.79
C ILE A 98 -5.07 -7.07 10.01
N GLY A 99 -3.85 -6.60 9.82
CA GLY A 99 -2.76 -6.73 10.77
C GLY A 99 -1.87 -5.49 10.89
N PHE A 100 -0.61 -5.75 11.23
CA PHE A 100 0.34 -4.67 11.53
C PHE A 100 0.81 -3.95 10.25
N GLY A 101 0.79 -4.61 9.09
CA GLY A 101 1.03 -3.98 7.79
C GLY A 101 0.01 -2.86 7.53
N ASP A 102 -1.27 -3.18 7.67
CA ASP A 102 -2.38 -2.23 7.54
C ASP A 102 -2.34 -1.12 8.58
N PHE A 103 -2.02 -1.48 9.83
CA PHE A 103 -1.90 -0.47 10.89
C PHE A 103 -0.83 0.58 10.57
N LEU A 104 0.31 0.17 9.98
CA LEU A 104 1.35 1.12 9.59
C LEU A 104 0.88 2.05 8.47
N ILE A 105 0.10 1.54 7.52
CA ILE A 105 -0.51 2.33 6.46
C ILE A 105 -1.48 3.36 7.06
N PHE A 106 -2.38 2.91 7.93
CA PHE A 106 -3.34 3.77 8.62
C PHE A 106 -2.65 4.86 9.46
N ALA A 107 -1.66 4.48 10.27
CA ALA A 107 -0.93 5.40 11.14
C ALA A 107 -0.19 6.50 10.36
N ASN A 108 0.27 6.22 9.14
CA ASN A 108 0.89 7.21 8.27
C ASN A 108 -0.12 8.25 7.70
N ALA A 109 -1.41 7.94 7.72
CA ALA A 109 -2.47 8.83 7.27
C ALA A 109 -3.16 9.60 8.41
N PHE A 110 -3.01 9.14 9.66
CA PHE A 110 -3.71 9.69 10.82
C PHE A 110 -3.53 11.21 10.98
N GLY A 111 -4.65 11.93 11.11
CA GLY A 111 -4.66 13.38 11.28
C GLY A 111 -4.43 14.18 9.99
N LYS A 112 -4.33 13.54 8.82
CA LYS A 112 -4.39 14.23 7.52
C LYS A 112 -5.85 14.52 7.17
N ALA A 113 -6.14 15.75 6.79
CA ALA A 113 -7.46 16.10 6.25
C ALA A 113 -7.62 15.50 4.85
N VAL A 114 -8.78 14.89 4.58
CA VAL A 114 -9.17 14.49 3.22
C VAL A 114 -9.56 15.78 2.48
N SER A 115 -8.69 16.31 1.62
CA SER A 115 -9.05 17.50 0.85
C SER A 115 -10.16 17.14 -0.14
N SER A 116 -11.35 17.73 0.04
CA SER A 116 -12.40 17.70 -0.99
C SER A 116 -11.94 18.48 -2.22
N ASN A 117 -12.12 17.88 -3.39
CA ASN A 117 -11.94 18.54 -4.69
C ASN A 117 -13.27 19.18 -5.12
#